data_AF-A0A3S1QG24-F1
#
_entry.id   AF-A0A3S1QG24-F1
#
_cell.length_a   1.000
_cell.length_b   1.000
_cell.length_c   1.000
_cell.angle_alpha   90.00
_cell.angle_beta   90.00
_cell.angle_gamma   90.00
#
_symmetry.space_group_name_H-M   'P 1'
#
loop_
_entity.id
_entity.type
_entity.pdbx_description
1 polymer ?
#
loop_
_entity_poly.entity_id
_entity_poly.type
_entity_poly.pdbx_seq_one_letter_code
_entity_poly.pdbx_strand_id
1 'polypeptide(L)'
;MASGKPENGSETTTAGKTQPPVRLNTANLKSTYCNVCNATSTREEVVLNFGINQNWDLQQRDLEIELHHRIILSPFAPKRLQELITKLIQEHENRHGELR
;
A
#
# COMPACT_ATOMS: atom_id res chain seq x y z
N MET A 1 54.54 27.65 21.90
CA MET A 1 55.28 27.29 20.67
C MET A 1 55.50 25.78 20.70
N ALA A 2 55.12 25.09 19.61
CA ALA A 2 55.17 23.64 19.34
C ALA A 2 54.23 22.76 20.20
N SER A 3 53.55 21.73 19.70
CA SER A 3 53.25 21.19 18.36
C SER A 3 52.24 20.05 18.58
N GLY A 4 51.37 19.75 17.62
CA GLY A 4 50.61 18.49 17.63
C GLY A 4 49.31 18.52 16.84
N LYS A 5 49.39 18.30 15.52
CA LYS A 5 48.28 17.87 14.67
C LYS A 5 48.14 16.33 14.76
N PRO A 6 46.93 15.78 14.65
CA PRO A 6 46.56 14.97 13.47
C PRO A 6 45.17 15.39 12.96
N GLU A 7 44.96 15.67 11.68
CA GLU A 7 44.74 14.72 10.56
C GLU A 7 43.40 13.98 10.61
N ASN A 8 42.49 14.52 9.79
CA ASN A 8 41.72 13.84 8.74
C ASN A 8 40.71 12.75 9.16
N GLY A 9 39.45 13.17 9.29
CA GLY A 9 38.29 12.33 9.10
C GLY A 9 37.39 12.99 8.04
N SER A 10 37.57 12.58 6.78
CA SER A 10 36.67 12.88 5.68
C SER A 10 35.25 12.41 6.03
N GLU A 11 34.40 13.30 6.54
CA GLU A 11 32.96 13.08 6.53
C GLU A 11 32.48 13.20 5.09
N THR A 12 32.40 12.03 4.45
CA THR A 12 31.76 11.84 3.17
C THR A 12 30.28 12.16 3.36
N THR A 13 29.90 13.43 3.14
CA THR A 13 28.50 13.87 3.08
C THR A 13 27.81 13.08 1.98
N THR A 14 27.17 11.99 2.39
CA THR A 14 26.30 11.22 1.50
C THR A 14 25.13 12.13 1.22
N ALA A 15 25.11 12.72 0.01
CA ALA A 15 24.01 13.52 -0.48
C ALA A 15 22.77 12.63 -0.60
N GLY A 16 22.05 12.48 0.52
CA GLY A 16 20.74 11.87 0.56
C GLY A 16 19.83 12.70 -0.33
N LYS A 17 19.36 12.11 -1.43
CA LYS A 17 18.30 12.70 -2.25
C LYS A 17 17.10 12.94 -1.35
N THR A 18 16.90 14.18 -0.91
CA THR A 18 15.68 14.62 -0.22
C THR A 18 14.52 14.37 -1.18
N GLN A 19 13.74 13.32 -0.93
CA GLN A 19 12.52 13.08 -1.69
C GLN A 19 11.57 14.26 -1.45
N PRO A 20 10.91 14.80 -2.50
CA PRO A 20 9.96 15.89 -2.32
C PRO A 20 8.87 15.53 -1.30
N PRO A 21 8.40 16.49 -0.48
CA PRO A 21 7.33 16.24 0.46
C PRO A 21 6.06 15.83 -0.30
N VAL A 22 5.49 14.67 0.04
CA VAL A 22 4.25 14.16 -0.54
C VAL A 22 3.07 14.87 0.11
N ARG A 23 2.33 15.68 -0.66
CA ARG A 23 1.09 16.29 -0.19
C ARG A 23 -0.10 15.40 -0.56
N LEU A 24 -0.74 14.82 0.44
CA LEU A 24 -1.96 14.03 0.27
C LEU A 24 -3.18 14.96 0.26
N ASN A 25 -3.92 15.00 -0.86
CA ASN A 25 -5.20 15.71 -0.94
C ASN A 25 -6.34 14.71 -0.72
N THR A 26 -7.13 14.94 0.34
CA THR A 26 -8.23 14.05 0.77
C THR A 26 -9.62 14.59 0.42
N ALA A 27 -9.73 15.71 -0.32
CA ALA A 27 -11.00 16.39 -0.55
C ALA A 27 -12.08 15.51 -1.24
N ASN A 28 -11.66 14.55 -2.06
CA ASN A 28 -12.57 13.65 -2.81
C ASN A 28 -12.45 12.18 -2.35
N LEU A 29 -11.92 11.94 -1.14
CA LEU A 29 -11.74 10.58 -0.66
C LEU A 29 -13.09 9.96 -0.32
N LYS A 30 -13.40 8.82 -0.93
CA LYS A 30 -14.59 8.02 -0.61
C LYS A 30 -14.17 6.86 0.28
N SER A 31 -14.84 6.70 1.41
CA SER A 31 -14.66 5.57 2.31
C SER A 31 -15.90 4.68 2.24
N THR A 32 -15.71 3.39 2.03
CA THR A 32 -16.80 2.40 2.07
C THR A 32 -16.24 1.09 2.59
N TYR A 33 -17.03 0.40 3.39
CA TYR A 33 -16.69 -0.95 3.81
C TYR A 33 -16.76 -1.90 2.61
N CYS A 34 -15.77 -2.78 2.48
CA CYS A 34 -15.71 -3.83 1.46
C CYS A 34 -15.08 -5.07 2.11
N ASN A 35 -15.66 -6.24 1.88
CA ASN A 35 -15.12 -7.53 2.36
C ASN A 35 -14.64 -8.43 1.22
N VAL A 36 -14.92 -8.07 -0.04
CA VAL A 36 -14.43 -8.75 -1.23
C VAL A 36 -13.54 -7.80 -2.03
N CYS A 37 -12.42 -8.35 -2.53
CA CYS A 37 -11.59 -7.73 -3.55
C CYS A 37 -11.40 -8.71 -4.71
N ASN A 38 -11.66 -8.25 -5.93
CA ASN A 38 -11.38 -8.96 -7.17
C ASN A 38 -10.36 -8.15 -7.99
N ALA A 39 -9.36 -8.81 -8.55
CA ALA A 39 -8.30 -8.17 -9.32
C ALA A 39 -8.15 -8.80 -10.70
N THR A 40 -8.04 -7.95 -11.72
CA THR A 40 -7.73 -8.36 -13.10
C THR A 40 -6.51 -7.58 -13.58
N SER A 41 -5.59 -8.24 -14.29
CA SER A 41 -4.42 -7.59 -14.87
C SER A 41 -4.40 -7.77 -16.37
N THR A 42 -4.07 -6.70 -17.08
CA THR A 42 -3.67 -6.73 -18.48
C THR A 42 -2.20 -6.26 -18.59
N ARG A 43 -1.69 -6.14 -19.81
CA ARG A 43 -0.35 -5.54 -20.04
C ARG A 43 -0.32 -4.05 -19.69
N GLU A 44 -1.43 -3.35 -19.89
CA GLU A 44 -1.49 -1.90 -19.83
C GLU A 44 -2.05 -1.37 -18.50
N GLU A 45 -2.76 -2.22 -17.74
CA GLU A 45 -3.37 -1.81 -16.48
C GLU A 45 -3.67 -2.98 -15.54
N VAL A 46 -3.85 -2.64 -14.27
CA VAL A 46 -4.41 -3.53 -13.26
C VAL A 46 -5.69 -2.90 -12.70
N VAL A 47 -6.76 -3.67 -12.70
CA VAL A 47 -8.07 -3.24 -12.22
C VAL A 47 -8.37 -3.98 -10.92
N LEU A 48 -8.60 -3.24 -9.85
CA LEU A 48 -9.06 -3.75 -8.56
C LEU A 48 -10.54 -3.34 -8.38
N ASN A 49 -11.41 -4.32 -8.15
CA ASN A 49 -12.81 -4.09 -7.82
C ASN A 49 -13.02 -4.48 -6.35
N PHE A 50 -13.55 -3.55 -5.56
CA PHE A 50 -13.89 -3.79 -4.16
C PHE A 50 -15.40 -3.81 -4.00
N GLY A 51 -15.90 -4.72 -3.17
CA GLY A 51 -17.32 -4.95 -2.99
C GLY A 51 -17.69 -5.52 -1.64
N ILE A 52 -19.01 -5.67 -1.45
CA ILE A 52 -19.60 -6.37 -0.32
C ILE A 52 -20.28 -7.62 -0.84
N ASN A 53 -19.94 -8.75 -0.25
CA ASN A 53 -20.76 -9.95 -0.33
C ASN A 53 -21.87 -9.86 0.73
N GLN A 54 -23.13 -9.77 0.27
CA GLN A 54 -24.32 -9.65 1.12
C GLN A 54 -24.98 -11.01 1.44
N ASN A 55 -24.49 -12.12 0.87
CA ASN A 55 -25.07 -13.44 1.09
C ASN A 55 -24.79 -13.92 2.52
N TRP A 56 -25.76 -13.70 3.41
CA TRP A 56 -25.84 -14.33 4.74
C TRP A 56 -26.50 -15.71 4.68
N ASP A 57 -27.23 -16.01 3.59
CA ASP A 57 -27.94 -17.27 3.38
C ASP A 57 -27.09 -18.24 2.54
N LEU A 58 -26.65 -19.31 3.19
CA LEU A 58 -25.82 -20.39 2.63
C LEU A 58 -26.57 -21.30 1.63
N GLN A 59 -27.88 -21.11 1.44
CA GLN A 59 -28.71 -21.99 0.59
C GLN A 59 -28.82 -21.54 -0.87
N GLN A 60 -28.44 -20.32 -1.22
CA GLN A 60 -28.36 -19.88 -2.61
C GLN A 60 -27.02 -20.29 -3.22
N ARG A 61 -27.08 -21.02 -4.34
CA ARG A 61 -25.88 -21.45 -5.10
C ARG A 61 -25.19 -20.28 -5.81
N ASP A 62 -25.90 -19.19 -6.04
CA ASP A 62 -25.41 -18.02 -6.74
C ASP A 62 -24.96 -16.97 -5.72
N LEU A 63 -23.65 -16.74 -5.69
CA LEU A 63 -23.00 -15.72 -4.86
C LEU A 63 -23.11 -14.37 -5.58
N GLU A 64 -23.91 -13.45 -5.05
CA GLU A 64 -24.04 -12.11 -5.59
C GLU A 64 -23.09 -11.16 -4.84
N ILE A 65 -22.14 -10.58 -5.56
CA ILE A 65 -21.14 -9.66 -5.00
C ILE A 65 -21.45 -8.26 -5.54
N GLU A 66 -21.85 -7.35 -4.65
CA GLU A 66 -22.08 -5.96 -5.00
C GLU A 66 -20.74 -5.22 -5.08
N LEU A 67 -20.40 -4.67 -6.24
CA LEU A 67 -19.16 -3.93 -6.44
C LEU A 67 -19.36 -2.43 -6.17
N HIS A 68 -18.63 -1.90 -5.20
CA HIS A 68 -18.73 -0.51 -4.77
C HIS A 68 -17.68 0.40 -5.40
N HIS A 69 -16.44 -0.10 -5.58
CA HIS A 69 -15.33 0.68 -6.07
C HIS A 69 -14.54 -0.05 -7.14
N ARG A 70 -14.11 0.70 -8.15
CA ARG A 70 -13.14 0.26 -9.15
C ARG A 70 -11.93 1.18 -9.12
N ILE A 71 -10.75 0.61 -8.91
CA ILE A 71 -9.47 1.30 -8.94
C ILE A 71 -8.66 0.75 -10.10
N ILE A 72 -8.30 1.61 -11.05
CA ILE A 72 -7.44 1.26 -12.18
C ILE A 72 -6.05 1.80 -11.88
N LEU A 73 -5.06 0.92 -11.95
CA LEU A 73 -3.67 1.18 -11.65
C LEU A 73 -2.84 1.03 -12.92
N SER A 74 -1.83 1.89 -13.07
CA SER A 74 -0.81 1.68 -14.09
C SER A 74 0.01 0.42 -13.80
N PRO A 75 0.68 -0.19 -14.78
CA PRO A 75 1.30 -1.52 -14.63
C PRO A 75 2.33 -1.63 -13.49
N PHE A 76 2.98 -0.52 -13.12
CA PHE A 76 4.02 -0.50 -12.08
C PHE A 76 3.49 -0.18 -10.68
N ALA A 77 2.28 0.39 -10.56
CA ALA A 77 1.71 0.78 -9.28
C ALA A 77 1.35 -0.42 -8.36
N PRO A 78 0.83 -1.56 -8.87
CA PRO A 78 0.49 -2.73 -8.05
C PRO A 78 1.64 -3.25 -7.21
N LYS A 79 2.88 -3.22 -7.72
CA LYS A 79 4.05 -3.67 -6.96
C LYS A 79 4.28 -2.82 -5.71
N ARG A 80 4.16 -1.50 -5.83
CA ARG A 80 4.27 -0.57 -4.68
C ARG A 80 3.12 -0.78 -3.70
N LEU A 81 1.92 -1.04 -4.22
CA LEU A 81 0.76 -1.34 -3.41
C LEU A 81 0.95 -2.63 -2.60
N GLN A 82 1.48 -3.68 -3.23
CA GLN A 82 1.82 -4.94 -2.55
C GLN A 82 2.80 -4.71 -1.41
N GLU A 83 3.93 -4.06 -1.66
CA GLU A 83 4.95 -3.77 -0.65
C GLU A 83 4.36 -3.00 0.54
N LEU A 84 3.50 -2.02 0.28
CA LEU A 84 2.80 -1.25 1.29
C LEU A 84 1.83 -2.13 2.11
N ILE A 85 0.99 -2.92 1.46
CA ILE A 85 0.02 -3.80 2.12
C ILE A 85 0.73 -4.84 2.99
N THR A 86 1.78 -5.49 2.47
CA THR A 86 2.57 -6.46 3.24
C THR A 86 3.16 -5.83 4.50
N LYS A 87 3.71 -4.61 4.38
CA LYS A 87 4.24 -3.88 5.53
C LYS A 87 3.15 -3.57 6.56
N LEU A 88 1.98 -3.11 6.11
CA LEU A 88 0.85 -2.81 6.99
C LEU A 88 0.31 -4.06 7.72
N ILE A 89 0.25 -5.20 7.03
CA ILE A 89 -0.12 -6.48 7.64
C ILE A 89 0.89 -6.84 8.74
N GLN A 90 2.19 -6.79 8.45
CA GLN A 90 3.23 -7.09 9.43
C GLN A 90 3.15 -6.16 10.65
N GLU A 91 2.93 -4.86 10.44
CA GLU A 91 2.77 -3.88 11.52
C GLU A 91 1.49 -4.13 12.35
N HIS A 92 0.43 -4.61 11.71
CA HIS A 92 -0.80 -5.01 12.40
C HIS A 92 -0.54 -6.26 13.25
N GLU A 93 0.03 -7.30 12.67
CA GLU A 93 0.28 -8.57 13.35
C GLU A 93 1.25 -8.43 14.52
N ASN A 94 2.30 -7.60 14.36
CA ASN A 94 3.23 -7.29 15.45
C ASN A 94 2.54 -6.62 16.66
N ARG A 95 1.43 -5.89 16.44
CA ARG A 95 0.69 -5.17 17.49
C ARG A 95 -0.47 -5.97 18.08
N HIS A 96 -1.14 -6.78 17.27
CA HIS A 96 -2.41 -7.41 17.61
C HIS A 96 -2.39 -8.94 17.58
N GLY A 97 -1.29 -9.55 17.15
CA GLY A 97 -1.17 -10.98 16.91
C GLY A 97 -1.47 -11.37 15.46
N GLU A 98 -1.11 -12.60 15.09
CA GLU A 98 -1.28 -13.15 13.74
C GLU A 98 -2.74 -13.07 13.26
N LEU A 99 -2.92 -12.65 12.01
CA LEU A 99 -4.21 -12.76 11.34
C LEU A 99 -4.41 -14.24 10.96
N ARG A 100 -5.42 -14.89 11.53
CA ARG A 100 -5.78 -16.29 11.26
C ARG A 100 -7.07 -16.41 10.47
#